data_AF-A0A660XXU5-F1
#
_entry.id   AF-A0A660XXU5-F1
#
_cell.length_a   1.000
_cell.length_b   1.000
_cell.length_c   1.000
_cell.angle_alpha   90.00
_cell.angle_beta   90.00
_cell.angle_gamma   90.00
#
_symmetry.space_group_name_H-M   'P 1'
#
loop_
_entity.id
_entity.type
_entity.pdbx_description
1 polymer ?
#
loop_
_entity_poly.entity_id
_entity_poly.type
_entity_poly.pdbx_seq_one_letter_code
_entity_poly.pdbx_strand_id
1 'polypeptide(L)'
;MLSGLIRKASQGEILVTLLIAIILYSSPAAANSPGALSAFSPDRFHFKSYLHLRYSFIQKESRFPIDEGKWSLRRFKVTANWRLNQNTQFYSQFGYKTHNSSSTDDRVYLQHAYVKLSLIGPLNLKIGQFKPPFGWERFQSDSRIPTVERSQAVNRLIPNGSLGKSFVRDLGIQSFGNFGKLLPAFQYEFAVMTGSGANTKLSDSNFPLIVGRLSYRENFLSPLFNKNLEKRNFQIRED
;
A
#
# COMPACT_ATOMS: atom_id res chain seq x y z
N MET A 1 -0.89 11.61 -38.87
CA MET A 1 0.15 12.02 -37.89
C MET A 1 -0.05 11.30 -36.55
N LEU A 2 0.03 9.97 -36.55
CA LEU A 2 -0.01 9.13 -35.35
C LEU A 2 1.23 8.22 -35.35
N SER A 3 2.35 8.74 -34.87
CA SER A 3 3.56 7.94 -34.64
C SER A 3 4.46 8.70 -33.68
N GLY A 4 4.27 8.49 -32.38
CA GLY A 4 5.12 9.20 -31.41
C GLY A 4 4.70 9.05 -29.96
N LEU A 5 4.32 7.85 -29.50
CA LEU A 5 3.95 7.65 -28.09
C LEU A 5 4.29 6.25 -27.59
N ILE A 6 5.53 5.81 -27.81
CA ILE A 6 6.14 4.75 -27.00
C ILE A 6 7.56 5.19 -26.63
N ARG A 7 7.66 6.16 -25.72
CA ARG A 7 8.91 6.38 -24.98
C ARG A 7 9.02 5.30 -23.91
N LYS A 8 9.82 4.28 -24.24
CA LYS A 8 10.64 3.41 -23.37
C LYS A 8 10.43 3.66 -21.86
N ALA A 9 9.30 3.20 -21.33
CA ALA A 9 9.12 3.04 -19.89
C ALA A 9 10.05 1.91 -19.42
N SER A 10 10.60 2.06 -18.22
CA SER A 10 11.64 1.23 -17.59
C SER A 10 11.26 -0.24 -17.40
N GLN A 11 11.15 -0.99 -18.50
CA GLN A 11 10.83 -2.42 -18.50
C GLN A 11 11.85 -3.27 -17.73
N GLY A 12 13.07 -2.77 -17.52
CA GLY A 12 14.13 -3.51 -16.83
C GLY A 12 13.86 -3.78 -15.34
N GLU A 13 13.19 -2.88 -14.61
CA GLU A 13 13.06 -3.01 -13.14
C GLU A 13 11.88 -3.89 -12.71
N ILE A 14 10.80 -3.86 -13.49
CA ILE A 14 9.65 -4.76 -13.30
C ILE A 14 10.09 -6.21 -13.56
N LEU A 15 10.97 -6.41 -14.55
CA LEU A 15 11.58 -7.71 -14.82
C LEU A 15 12.45 -8.17 -13.66
N VAL A 16 13.31 -7.34 -13.06
CA VAL A 16 14.18 -7.75 -11.93
C VAL A 16 13.38 -8.17 -10.70
N THR A 17 12.25 -7.51 -10.40
CA THR A 17 11.40 -7.89 -9.25
C THR A 17 10.67 -9.23 -9.50
N LEU A 18 10.20 -9.45 -10.73
CA LEU A 18 9.68 -10.76 -11.17
C LEU A 18 10.78 -11.83 -11.22
N LEU A 19 12.01 -11.46 -11.60
CA LEU A 19 13.16 -12.35 -11.67
C LEU A 19 13.62 -12.77 -10.27
N ILE A 20 13.64 -11.88 -9.28
CA ILE A 20 13.93 -12.23 -7.88
C ILE A 20 12.85 -13.19 -7.34
N ALA A 21 11.58 -12.98 -7.70
CA ALA A 21 10.51 -13.90 -7.34
C ALA A 21 10.67 -15.29 -7.99
N ILE A 22 11.21 -15.36 -9.21
CA ILE A 22 11.50 -16.61 -9.95
C ILE A 22 12.80 -17.27 -9.47
N ILE A 23 13.84 -16.51 -9.15
CA ILE A 23 15.14 -17.00 -8.65
C ILE A 23 15.02 -17.51 -7.20
N LEU A 24 14.20 -16.86 -6.37
CA LEU A 24 13.80 -17.42 -5.07
C LEU A 24 12.96 -18.71 -5.21
N TYR A 25 12.40 -18.97 -6.40
CA TYR A 25 11.67 -20.19 -6.74
C TYR A 25 12.57 -21.30 -7.31
N SER A 26 13.76 -20.97 -7.84
CA SER A 26 14.66 -21.93 -8.47
C SER A 26 15.74 -22.48 -7.53
N SER A 27 15.61 -22.31 -6.22
CA SER A 27 16.49 -22.99 -5.26
C SER A 27 16.10 -24.47 -5.19
N PRO A 28 16.97 -25.41 -5.60
CA PRO A 28 16.64 -26.84 -5.70
C PRO A 28 16.37 -27.51 -4.35
N ALA A 29 16.58 -26.81 -3.22
CA ALA A 29 16.29 -27.32 -1.88
C ALA A 29 14.79 -27.44 -1.56
N ALA A 30 13.90 -26.80 -2.33
CA ALA A 30 12.44 -26.86 -2.12
C ALA A 30 11.73 -27.90 -3.02
N ALA A 31 12.44 -28.55 -3.94
CA ALA A 31 11.84 -29.44 -4.94
C ALA A 31 11.49 -30.85 -4.40
N ASN A 32 12.01 -31.24 -3.23
CA ASN A 32 11.88 -32.60 -2.70
C ASN A 32 10.97 -32.73 -1.47
N SER A 33 10.12 -31.73 -1.18
CA SER A 33 9.09 -31.83 -0.14
C SER A 33 7.83 -32.50 -0.71
N PRO A 34 7.27 -33.55 -0.08
CA PRO A 34 5.94 -34.07 -0.43
C PRO A 34 4.89 -33.03 -0.04
N GLY A 35 4.64 -32.11 -0.96
CA GLY A 35 3.75 -30.96 -0.83
C GLY A 35 3.86 -30.02 -2.04
N ALA A 36 4.44 -30.51 -3.14
CA ALA A 36 4.66 -29.78 -4.37
C ALA A 36 3.36 -29.19 -4.91
N LEU A 37 3.33 -27.85 -4.89
CA LEU A 37 2.62 -26.97 -5.81
C LEU A 37 1.19 -27.41 -6.17
N SER A 38 0.26 -27.17 -5.25
CA SER A 38 -1.15 -27.08 -5.64
C SER A 38 -1.29 -26.03 -6.75
N ALA A 39 -1.85 -26.44 -7.89
CA ALA A 39 -2.18 -25.63 -9.05
C ALA A 39 -2.82 -24.28 -8.69
N PHE A 40 -2.68 -23.31 -9.60
CA PHE A 40 -3.38 -22.03 -9.56
C PHE A 40 -4.84 -22.23 -9.13
N SER A 41 -5.16 -21.83 -7.90
CA SER A 41 -6.51 -21.87 -7.36
C SER A 41 -7.07 -20.46 -7.46
N PRO A 42 -8.14 -20.24 -8.25
CA PRO A 42 -8.75 -18.93 -8.44
C PRO A 42 -9.07 -18.21 -7.13
N ASP A 43 -9.43 -18.94 -6.07
CA ASP A 43 -9.75 -18.41 -4.74
C ASP A 43 -8.58 -17.68 -4.05
N ARG A 44 -7.35 -17.98 -4.48
CA ARG A 44 -6.12 -17.40 -3.95
C ARG A 44 -5.66 -16.17 -4.72
N PHE A 45 -6.29 -15.85 -5.85
CA PHE A 45 -5.99 -14.69 -6.67
C PHE A 45 -7.12 -13.67 -6.60
N HIS A 46 -6.83 -12.49 -6.02
CA HIS A 46 -7.80 -11.41 -5.88
C HIS A 46 -7.39 -10.24 -6.75
N PHE A 47 -8.24 -9.90 -7.71
CA PHE A 47 -8.13 -8.71 -8.52
C PHE A 47 -9.11 -7.64 -8.04
N LYS A 48 -8.64 -6.39 -7.92
CA LYS A 48 -9.47 -5.25 -7.52
C LYS A 48 -9.12 -4.03 -8.35
N SER A 49 -10.14 -3.30 -8.77
CA SER A 49 -9.97 -1.98 -9.38
C SER A 49 -10.93 -0.97 -8.77
N TYR A 50 -10.57 0.31 -8.86
CA TYR A 50 -11.50 1.39 -8.59
C TYR A 50 -11.05 2.68 -9.29
N LEU A 51 -11.99 3.57 -9.51
CA LEU A 51 -11.77 4.91 -10.06
C LEU A 51 -12.29 5.98 -9.11
N HIS A 52 -11.69 7.16 -9.14
CA HIS A 52 -12.08 8.34 -8.38
C HIS A 52 -12.03 9.53 -9.34
N LEU A 53 -13.19 9.99 -9.79
CA LEU A 53 -13.36 11.23 -10.54
C LEU A 53 -13.61 12.37 -9.56
N ARG A 54 -13.00 13.52 -9.82
CA ARG A 54 -13.06 14.67 -8.94
C ARG A 54 -13.24 15.94 -9.75
N TYR A 55 -14.27 16.70 -9.41
CA TYR A 55 -14.39 18.11 -9.76
C TYR A 55 -13.88 18.96 -8.58
N SER A 56 -13.14 20.03 -8.85
CA SER A 56 -12.62 20.95 -7.85
C SER A 56 -12.85 22.37 -8.31
N PHE A 57 -13.36 23.20 -7.41
CA PHE A 57 -13.56 24.63 -7.64
C PHE A 57 -12.81 25.37 -6.53
N ILE A 58 -11.91 26.26 -6.92
CA ILE A 58 -11.16 27.11 -5.99
C ILE A 58 -11.55 28.54 -6.34
N GLN A 59 -12.16 29.23 -5.38
CA GLN A 59 -12.54 30.62 -5.56
C GLN A 59 -11.29 31.51 -5.51
N LYS A 60 -11.22 32.46 -6.42
CA LYS A 60 -10.18 33.48 -6.48
C LYS A 60 -10.11 34.24 -5.15
N GLU A 61 -8.93 34.26 -4.53
CA GLU A 61 -8.61 35.11 -3.38
C GLU A 61 -7.42 36.00 -3.76
N SER A 62 -7.27 37.20 -3.17
CA SER A 62 -6.26 38.20 -3.57
C SER A 62 -4.80 37.71 -3.55
N ARG A 63 -4.52 36.57 -2.90
CA ARG A 63 -3.20 35.91 -2.83
C ARG A 63 -3.04 34.71 -3.78
N PHE A 64 -4.12 34.24 -4.40
CA PHE A 64 -4.16 33.09 -5.32
C PHE A 64 -5.11 33.41 -6.49
N PRO A 65 -4.60 33.96 -7.61
CA PRO A 65 -5.42 34.46 -8.71
C PRO A 65 -5.88 33.31 -9.64
N ILE A 66 -6.53 32.29 -9.09
CA ILE A 66 -7.02 31.13 -9.85
C ILE A 66 -8.52 31.02 -9.59
N ASP A 67 -9.32 31.29 -10.62
CA ASP A 67 -10.73 30.89 -10.71
C ASP A 67 -10.79 29.76 -11.74
N GLU A 68 -10.72 28.51 -11.27
CA GLU A 68 -10.66 27.36 -12.17
C GLU A 68 -11.47 26.20 -11.60
N GLY A 69 -12.61 25.94 -12.23
CA GLY A 69 -13.34 24.68 -12.09
C GLY A 69 -12.63 23.59 -12.90
N LYS A 70 -12.13 22.56 -12.22
CA LYS A 70 -11.28 21.53 -12.83
C LYS A 70 -11.81 20.13 -12.61
N TRP A 71 -11.99 19.39 -13.69
CA TRP A 71 -12.18 17.94 -13.65
C TRP A 71 -10.83 17.23 -13.59
N SER A 72 -10.77 16.15 -12.82
CA SER A 72 -9.58 15.32 -12.69
C SER A 72 -9.94 13.86 -12.46
N LEU A 73 -9.22 12.96 -13.12
CA LEU A 73 -9.18 11.57 -12.70
C LEU A 73 -8.14 11.48 -11.59
N ARG A 74 -8.62 11.52 -10.36
CA ARG A 74 -7.76 11.61 -9.19
C ARG A 74 -6.95 10.33 -8.97
N ARG A 75 -7.60 9.18 -9.19
CA ARG A 75 -7.04 7.83 -9.04
C ARG A 75 -7.82 6.86 -9.93
N PHE A 76 -7.15 6.17 -10.83
CA PHE A 76 -7.56 4.85 -11.32
C PHE A 76 -6.52 3.86 -10.82
N LYS A 77 -6.95 2.82 -10.11
CA LYS A 77 -6.03 1.82 -9.57
C LYS A 77 -6.47 0.42 -9.92
N VAL A 78 -5.47 -0.40 -10.20
CA VAL A 78 -5.61 -1.84 -10.40
C VAL A 78 -4.68 -2.53 -9.42
N THR A 79 -5.19 -3.53 -8.72
CA THR A 79 -4.48 -4.30 -7.70
C THR A 79 -4.63 -5.78 -7.99
N ALA A 80 -3.52 -6.51 -8.01
CA ALA A 80 -3.50 -7.95 -8.02
C ALA A 80 -2.86 -8.44 -6.71
N ASN A 81 -3.52 -9.40 -6.07
CA ASN A 81 -3.05 -10.03 -4.85
C ASN A 81 -3.12 -11.54 -5.03
N TRP A 82 -2.01 -12.23 -4.88
CA TRP A 82 -1.93 -13.67 -5.08
C TRP A 82 -1.27 -14.35 -3.89
N ARG A 83 -1.99 -15.26 -3.23
CA ARG A 83 -1.44 -16.11 -2.17
C ARG A 83 -0.98 -17.43 -2.79
N LEU A 84 0.33 -17.65 -2.91
CA LEU A 84 0.81 -18.92 -3.47
C LEU A 84 0.52 -20.08 -2.52
N ASN A 85 0.82 -19.88 -1.24
CA ASN A 85 0.61 -20.83 -0.17
C ASN A 85 0.26 -20.06 1.13
N GLN A 86 0.31 -20.74 2.27
CA GLN A 86 -0.02 -20.13 3.57
C GLN A 86 0.99 -19.05 3.99
N ASN A 87 2.24 -19.14 3.53
CA ASN A 87 3.35 -18.30 3.95
C ASN A 87 3.70 -17.20 2.95
N THR A 88 3.43 -17.38 1.66
CA THR A 88 3.90 -16.51 0.58
C THR A 88 2.77 -15.83 -0.15
N GLN A 89 2.82 -14.50 -0.23
CA GLN A 89 1.85 -13.66 -0.92
C GLN A 89 2.52 -12.60 -1.79
N PHE A 90 2.09 -12.51 -3.05
CA PHE A 90 2.48 -11.47 -3.99
C PHE A 90 1.43 -10.36 -4.02
N TYR A 91 1.88 -9.12 -4.09
CA TYR A 91 1.01 -7.97 -4.22
C TYR A 91 1.58 -6.99 -5.23
N SER A 92 0.79 -6.64 -6.23
CA SER A 92 1.10 -5.57 -7.17
C SER A 92 -0.05 -4.57 -7.27
N GLN A 93 0.29 -3.30 -7.43
CA GLN A 93 -0.68 -2.24 -7.61
C GLN A 93 -0.16 -1.22 -8.62
N PHE A 94 -0.95 -0.98 -9.66
CA PHE A 94 -0.70 0.04 -10.67
C PHE A 94 -1.69 1.19 -10.51
N GLY A 95 -1.26 2.38 -10.88
CA GLY A 95 -2.09 3.57 -10.88
C GLY A 95 -1.99 4.32 -12.20
N TYR A 96 -3.08 5.01 -12.53
CA TYR A 96 -3.15 6.05 -13.55
C TYR A 96 -3.95 7.22 -12.98
N LYS A 97 -3.62 8.43 -13.38
CA LYS A 97 -4.32 9.66 -13.00
C LYS A 97 -4.02 10.74 -14.03
N THR A 98 -4.90 11.73 -14.11
CA THR A 98 -4.72 12.86 -15.04
C THR A 98 -5.31 14.13 -14.43
N HIS A 99 -4.76 15.28 -14.81
CA HIS A 99 -5.18 16.60 -14.35
C HIS A 99 -5.07 16.81 -12.83
N ASN A 100 -4.00 16.32 -12.19
CA ASN A 100 -3.73 16.51 -10.76
C ASN A 100 -2.51 17.41 -10.47
N SER A 101 -1.92 18.02 -11.50
CA SER A 101 -0.70 18.84 -11.41
C SER A 101 0.46 18.07 -10.76
N SER A 102 0.64 16.82 -11.20
CA SER A 102 1.64 15.92 -10.63
C SER A 102 2.57 15.34 -11.70
N SER A 103 3.82 15.08 -11.33
CA SER A 103 4.85 14.44 -12.16
C SER A 103 4.50 13.03 -12.67
N THR A 104 3.36 12.47 -12.26
CA THR A 104 2.89 11.13 -12.65
C THR A 104 1.53 11.18 -13.35
N ASP A 105 1.05 12.36 -13.72
CA ASP A 105 -0.13 12.48 -14.57
C ASP A 105 0.14 11.90 -15.97
N ASP A 106 -0.92 11.39 -16.60
CA ASP A 106 -0.97 10.88 -17.97
C ASP A 106 -0.06 9.67 -18.26
N ARG A 107 0.35 8.97 -17.20
CA ARG A 107 1.19 7.78 -17.29
C ARG A 107 0.73 6.70 -16.32
N VAL A 108 0.84 5.44 -16.74
CA VAL A 108 0.69 4.29 -15.84
C VAL A 108 1.96 4.20 -15.00
N TYR A 109 1.82 4.01 -13.69
CA TYR A 109 2.94 3.88 -12.78
C TYR A 109 2.70 2.78 -11.75
N LEU A 110 3.78 2.10 -11.37
CA LEU A 110 3.75 1.11 -10.31
C LEU A 110 3.71 1.82 -8.96
N GLN A 111 2.75 1.48 -8.11
CA GLN A 111 2.65 1.99 -6.74
C GLN A 111 3.28 1.03 -5.76
N HIS A 112 2.86 -0.24 -5.78
CA HIS A 112 3.40 -1.29 -4.93
C HIS A 112 3.76 -2.51 -5.79
N ALA A 113 4.87 -3.14 -5.48
CA ALA A 113 5.22 -4.49 -5.93
C ALA A 113 6.05 -5.13 -4.84
N TYR A 114 5.48 -6.08 -4.11
CA TYR A 114 6.21 -6.73 -3.02
C TYR A 114 5.77 -8.17 -2.82
N VAL A 115 6.64 -8.93 -2.19
CA VAL A 115 6.37 -10.27 -1.65
C VAL A 115 6.24 -10.15 -0.14
N LYS A 116 5.24 -10.83 0.44
CA LYS A 116 5.11 -11.05 1.88
C LYS A 116 5.42 -12.50 2.20
N LEU A 117 6.24 -12.70 3.22
CA LEU A 117 6.64 -13.99 3.74
C LEU A 117 6.23 -14.07 5.21
N SER A 118 5.37 -15.01 5.55
CA SER A 118 5.00 -15.33 6.93
C SER A 118 5.99 -16.38 7.41
N LEU A 119 6.91 -15.98 8.28
CA LEU A 119 8.00 -16.85 8.73
C LEU A 119 7.51 -17.72 9.89
N ILE A 120 7.90 -17.38 11.12
CA ILE A 120 7.64 -18.16 12.32
C ILE A 120 6.85 -17.30 13.30
N GLY A 121 5.75 -17.87 13.83
CA GLY A 121 4.89 -17.19 14.79
C GLY A 121 4.40 -15.85 14.25
N PRO A 122 4.58 -14.73 14.99
CA PRO A 122 4.10 -13.43 14.57
C PRO A 122 5.05 -12.68 13.63
N LEU A 123 6.22 -13.24 13.28
CA LEU A 123 7.21 -12.59 12.44
C LEU A 123 6.89 -12.72 10.95
N ASN A 124 6.72 -11.58 10.28
CA ASN A 124 6.49 -11.50 8.84
C ASN A 124 7.52 -10.58 8.19
N LEU A 125 7.91 -10.92 6.97
CA LEU A 125 8.75 -10.08 6.12
C LEU A 125 7.98 -9.58 4.91
N LYS A 126 8.32 -8.39 4.45
CA LYS A 126 7.84 -7.78 3.21
C LYS A 126 9.03 -7.23 2.45
N ILE A 127 9.19 -7.64 1.19
CA ILE A 127 10.33 -7.30 0.35
C ILE A 127 9.82 -6.74 -0.96
N GLY A 128 10.30 -5.57 -1.37
CA GLY A 128 9.94 -4.91 -2.63
C GLY A 128 9.60 -3.43 -2.45
N GLN A 129 8.83 -2.88 -3.39
CA GLN A 129 8.37 -1.49 -3.35
C GLN A 129 7.05 -1.37 -2.59
N PHE A 130 7.04 -0.61 -1.49
CA PHE A 130 5.85 -0.38 -0.67
C PHE A 130 5.88 0.97 0.05
N LYS A 131 4.81 1.30 0.76
CA LYS A 131 4.74 2.50 1.61
C LYS A 131 5.56 2.28 2.89
N PRO A 132 6.45 3.22 3.29
CA PRO A 132 7.09 3.15 4.59
C PRO A 132 6.06 3.07 5.73
N PRO A 133 6.31 2.31 6.81
CA PRO A 133 5.41 2.15 7.97
C PRO A 133 5.30 3.43 8.79
N PHE A 134 4.61 4.45 8.27
CA PHE A 134 4.43 5.74 8.92
C PHE A 134 2.98 6.22 8.92
N GLY A 135 2.49 6.62 10.10
CA GLY A 135 1.14 7.16 10.31
C GLY A 135 0.02 6.13 10.11
N TRP A 136 -1.19 6.40 10.61
CA TRP A 136 -2.32 5.47 10.46
C TRP A 136 -3.13 5.73 9.18
N GLU A 137 -3.48 7.00 8.93
CA GLU A 137 -4.26 7.47 7.77
C GLU A 137 -3.66 7.00 6.43
N ARG A 138 -2.34 6.84 6.37
CA ARG A 138 -1.62 6.42 5.16
C ARG A 138 -1.87 4.95 4.79
N PHE A 139 -2.16 4.10 5.77
CA PHE A 139 -2.48 2.68 5.57
C PHE A 139 -3.95 2.41 5.35
N GLN A 140 -4.82 3.36 5.68
CA GLN A 140 -6.22 3.29 5.28
C GLN A 140 -6.33 3.36 3.76
N SER A 141 -7.22 2.53 3.19
CA SER A 141 -7.49 2.53 1.75
C SER A 141 -7.96 3.92 1.31
N ASP A 142 -7.45 4.40 0.16
CA ASP A 142 -7.91 5.67 -0.44
C ASP A 142 -9.41 5.64 -0.77
N SER A 143 -10.02 4.46 -0.89
CA SER A 143 -11.47 4.30 -1.10
C SER A 143 -12.30 4.33 0.18
N ARG A 144 -11.64 4.38 1.35
CA ARG A 144 -12.27 4.33 2.68
C ARG A 144 -11.81 5.47 3.59
N ILE A 145 -11.15 6.49 3.04
CA ILE A 145 -10.90 7.72 3.77
C ILE A 145 -12.16 8.58 3.70
N PRO A 146 -12.60 9.19 4.81
CA PRO A 146 -13.83 9.99 4.84
C PRO A 146 -13.68 11.32 4.09
N THR A 147 -12.44 11.79 3.91
CA THR A 147 -12.10 13.04 3.23
C THR A 147 -11.62 12.81 1.81
N VAL A 148 -11.79 13.80 0.93
CA VAL A 148 -11.34 13.73 -0.48
C VAL A 148 -9.81 13.54 -0.57
N GLU A 149 -9.08 14.16 0.34
CA GLU A 149 -7.63 14.06 0.47
C GLU A 149 -7.23 13.70 1.90
N ARG A 150 -6.02 13.14 2.03
CA ARG A 150 -5.40 12.95 3.34
C ARG A 150 -4.99 14.28 3.95
N SER A 151 -4.86 14.30 5.27
CA SER A 151 -4.35 15.46 6.00
C SER A 151 -3.02 15.99 5.46
N GLN A 152 -2.81 17.31 5.56
CA GLN A 152 -1.54 17.94 5.15
C GLN A 152 -0.37 17.46 6.01
N ALA A 153 -0.61 17.20 7.31
CA ALA A 153 0.39 16.63 8.20
C ALA A 153 0.92 15.29 7.66
N VAL A 154 0.03 14.40 7.24
CA VAL A 154 0.43 13.14 6.61
C VAL A 154 1.09 13.40 5.26
N ASN A 155 0.53 14.23 4.38
CA ASN A 155 1.14 14.42 3.05
C ASN A 155 2.53 15.09 3.09
N ARG A 156 2.85 15.89 4.11
CA ARG A 156 4.11 16.64 4.22
C ARG A 156 5.17 15.99 5.11
N LEU A 157 4.77 15.24 6.14
CA LEU A 157 5.70 14.68 7.13
C LEU A 157 6.09 13.22 6.87
N ILE A 158 5.49 12.53 5.90
CA ILE A 158 5.90 11.14 5.66
C ILE A 158 7.34 11.15 5.10
N PRO A 159 8.25 10.35 5.68
CA PRO A 159 9.55 10.12 5.08
C PRO A 159 9.40 9.58 3.66
N ASN A 160 9.89 10.33 2.67
CA ASN A 160 10.00 9.89 1.30
C ASN A 160 11.47 9.93 0.87
N GLY A 161 11.88 8.90 0.14
CA GLY A 161 13.17 8.90 -0.52
C GLY A 161 13.28 10.06 -1.53
N SER A 162 14.41 10.76 -1.53
CA SER A 162 14.64 12.04 -2.25
C SER A 162 13.56 13.12 -1.97
N LEU A 163 13.26 13.29 -0.67
CA LEU A 163 12.62 14.42 0.03
C LEU A 163 11.88 15.47 -0.83
N GLY A 164 10.83 15.04 -1.55
CA GLY A 164 9.86 15.94 -2.19
C GLY A 164 9.38 15.56 -3.59
N LYS A 165 10.14 14.74 -4.34
CA LYS A 165 9.85 14.50 -5.78
C LYS A 165 9.13 13.18 -6.08
N SER A 166 9.32 12.15 -5.26
CA SER A 166 8.68 10.84 -5.48
C SER A 166 7.42 10.67 -4.64
N PHE A 167 6.38 10.10 -5.24
CA PHE A 167 5.16 9.76 -4.52
C PHE A 167 5.50 8.74 -3.43
N VAL A 168 5.11 9.02 -2.19
CA VAL A 168 5.60 8.35 -0.97
C VAL A 168 5.43 6.82 -1.00
N ARG A 169 6.48 6.13 -1.47
CA ARG A 169 6.79 4.70 -1.51
C ARG A 169 8.27 4.57 -1.81
N ASP A 170 8.83 3.42 -1.45
CA ASP A 170 10.24 3.15 -1.67
C ASP A 170 10.50 1.64 -1.77
N LEU A 171 11.66 1.28 -2.28
CA LEU A 171 12.13 -0.11 -2.36
C LEU A 171 12.83 -0.48 -1.05
N GLY A 172 12.49 -1.61 -0.46
CA GLY A 172 13.12 -2.03 0.79
C GLY A 172 12.66 -3.37 1.33
N ILE A 173 13.02 -3.60 2.59
CA ILE A 173 12.66 -4.77 3.38
C ILE A 173 12.00 -4.28 4.68
N GLN A 174 10.88 -4.90 5.05
CA GLN A 174 10.17 -4.62 6.29
C GLN A 174 9.92 -5.90 7.07
N SER A 175 10.24 -5.87 8.36
CA SER A 175 9.77 -6.83 9.36
C SER A 175 8.51 -6.29 10.03
N PHE A 176 7.51 -7.14 10.25
CA PHE A 176 6.28 -6.74 10.94
C PHE A 176 5.59 -7.90 11.64
N GLY A 177 4.88 -7.58 12.71
CA GLY A 177 4.23 -8.59 13.53
C GLY A 177 3.56 -8.02 14.78
N ASN A 178 3.27 -8.92 15.72
CA ASN A 178 2.94 -8.59 17.09
C ASN A 178 3.97 -9.21 18.04
N PHE A 179 3.92 -8.85 19.32
CA PHE A 179 4.84 -9.36 20.35
C PHE A 179 4.41 -10.73 20.90
N GLY A 180 3.82 -11.58 20.06
CA GLY A 180 3.45 -12.96 20.39
C GLY A 180 2.32 -13.05 21.40
N LYS A 181 2.25 -14.19 22.12
CA LYS A 181 1.18 -14.49 23.08
C LYS A 181 1.18 -13.61 24.32
N LEU A 182 2.34 -13.07 24.71
CA LEU A 182 2.48 -12.23 25.91
C LEU A 182 1.91 -10.83 25.71
N LEU A 183 2.11 -10.26 24.51
CA LEU A 183 1.68 -8.89 24.19
C LEU A 183 1.04 -8.82 22.79
N PRO A 184 -0.06 -9.58 22.53
CA PRO A 184 -0.64 -9.70 21.20
C PRO A 184 -1.27 -8.41 20.68
N ALA A 185 -1.63 -7.49 21.59
CA ALA A 185 -2.17 -6.17 21.28
C ALA A 185 -1.10 -5.21 20.74
N PHE A 186 0.18 -5.42 21.07
CA PHE A 186 1.28 -4.61 20.57
C PHE A 186 1.73 -5.12 19.20
N GLN A 187 1.79 -4.21 18.24
CA GLN A 187 2.19 -4.45 16.86
C GLN A 187 3.44 -3.65 16.57
N TYR A 188 4.39 -4.25 15.85
CA TYR A 188 5.59 -3.59 15.40
C TYR A 188 5.72 -3.67 13.88
N GLU A 189 6.33 -2.64 13.32
CA GLU A 189 6.78 -2.58 11.94
C GLU A 189 8.12 -1.88 11.90
N PHE A 190 9.10 -2.50 11.27
CA PHE A 190 10.43 -1.94 11.08
C PHE A 190 10.85 -2.14 9.63
N ALA A 191 11.27 -1.08 8.95
CA ALA A 191 11.65 -1.11 7.55
C ALA A 191 13.00 -0.43 7.32
N VAL A 192 13.79 -1.03 6.44
CA VAL A 192 15.00 -0.44 5.85
C VAL A 192 14.78 -0.34 4.36
N MET A 193 14.94 0.86 3.82
CA MET A 193 14.57 1.21 2.44
C MET A 193 15.71 2.01 1.78
N THR A 194 15.70 2.09 0.45
CA THR A 194 16.77 2.74 -0.34
C THR A 194 16.84 4.25 -0.16
N GLY A 195 15.76 4.90 0.26
CA GLY A 195 15.70 6.36 0.36
C GLY A 195 15.69 7.06 -1.00
N SER A 196 15.49 6.33 -2.10
CA SER A 196 15.50 6.89 -3.47
C SER A 196 14.09 7.23 -3.97
N GLY A 197 13.06 6.61 -3.38
CA GLY A 197 11.67 6.78 -3.78
C GLY A 197 11.22 5.69 -4.75
N ALA A 198 9.95 5.72 -5.12
CA ALA A 198 9.38 4.69 -5.98
C ALA A 198 9.74 4.87 -7.45
N ASN A 199 9.84 3.74 -8.16
CA ASN A 199 10.16 3.62 -9.59
C ASN A 199 11.50 4.28 -9.95
N THR A 200 12.47 4.18 -9.06
CA THR A 200 13.86 4.60 -9.29
C THR A 200 14.76 3.37 -9.26
N LYS A 201 15.87 3.44 -10.01
CA LYS A 201 16.95 2.46 -9.92
C LYS A 201 17.43 2.33 -8.49
N LEU A 202 17.81 1.10 -8.12
CA LEU A 202 18.56 0.83 -6.89
C LEU A 202 19.80 1.74 -6.87
N SER A 203 19.92 2.53 -5.80
CA SER A 203 21.00 3.47 -5.58
C SER A 203 21.26 3.54 -4.07
N ASP A 204 22.54 3.69 -3.72
CA ASP A 204 23.04 3.85 -2.36
C ASP A 204 23.04 5.30 -1.90
N SER A 205 22.80 6.26 -2.79
CA SER A 205 23.04 7.69 -2.53
C SER A 205 22.14 8.29 -1.44
N ASN A 206 21.01 7.65 -1.11
CA ASN A 206 20.10 8.06 -0.04
C ASN A 206 19.82 6.92 0.96
N PHE A 207 20.57 5.81 0.87
CA PHE A 207 20.41 4.66 1.74
C PHE A 207 21.21 4.85 3.04
N PRO A 208 20.70 4.39 4.21
CA PRO A 208 19.40 3.77 4.43
C PRO A 208 18.33 4.78 4.88
N LEU A 209 17.11 4.62 4.35
CA LEU A 209 15.91 5.15 5.00
C LEU A 209 15.40 4.10 6.00
N ILE A 210 15.46 4.43 7.30
CA ILE A 210 14.99 3.56 8.39
C ILE A 210 13.66 4.10 8.93
N VAL A 211 12.65 3.24 9.03
CA VAL A 211 11.32 3.62 9.54
C VAL A 211 10.81 2.56 10.52
N GLY A 212 10.47 3.01 11.73
CA GLY A 212 9.84 2.19 12.76
C GLY A 212 8.45 2.68 13.11
N ARG A 213 7.53 1.75 13.38
CA ARG A 213 6.21 2.03 13.95
C ARG A 213 5.87 1.00 15.01
N LEU A 214 5.50 1.50 16.18
CA LEU A 214 4.86 0.74 17.24
C LEU A 214 3.38 1.12 17.26
N SER A 215 2.50 0.15 17.48
CA SER A 215 1.07 0.39 17.56
C SER A 215 0.45 -0.51 18.61
N TYR A 216 -0.53 0.02 19.34
CA TYR A 216 -1.34 -0.74 20.27
C TYR A 216 -2.75 -0.87 19.68
N ARG A 217 -3.23 -2.11 19.56
CA ARG A 217 -4.57 -2.41 19.07
C ARG A 217 -5.35 -3.10 20.18
N GLU A 218 -6.35 -2.39 20.69
CA GLU A 218 -7.37 -2.94 21.58
C GLU A 218 -8.72 -2.89 20.87
N ASN A 219 -9.50 -3.97 20.99
CA ASN A 219 -10.86 -3.99 20.46
C ASN A 219 -11.75 -3.27 21.47
N PHE A 220 -12.05 -2.00 21.23
CA PHE A 220 -12.95 -1.19 22.08
C PHE A 220 -14.43 -1.59 21.95
N LEU A 221 -14.73 -2.87 21.69
CA LEU A 221 -16.06 -3.43 21.93
C LEU A 221 -16.19 -3.66 23.43
N SER A 222 -16.34 -2.56 24.17
CA SER A 222 -16.66 -2.61 25.58
C SER A 222 -18.04 -3.27 25.76
N PRO A 223 -18.23 -4.12 26.78
CA PRO A 223 -19.55 -4.68 27.12
C PRO A 223 -20.61 -3.62 27.49
N LEU A 224 -20.23 -2.34 27.55
CA LEU A 224 -21.12 -1.20 27.80
C LEU A 224 -22.07 -0.91 26.63
N PHE A 225 -21.70 -1.21 25.38
CA PHE A 225 -22.60 -1.04 24.24
C PHE A 225 -23.59 -2.20 24.07
N ASN A 226 -23.27 -3.40 24.58
CA ASN A 226 -24.13 -4.57 24.45
C ASN A 226 -25.25 -4.59 25.51
N LYS A 227 -24.97 -4.14 26.74
CA LYS A 227 -25.98 -4.09 27.83
C LYS A 227 -27.16 -3.14 27.57
N ASN A 228 -26.97 -2.10 26.74
CA ASN A 228 -28.04 -1.14 26.42
C ASN A 228 -28.92 -1.55 25.24
N LEU A 229 -28.53 -2.58 24.48
CA LEU A 229 -29.36 -3.15 23.42
C LEU A 229 -30.24 -4.29 23.95
N GLU A 230 -29.75 -5.10 24.89
CA GLU A 230 -30.59 -6.07 25.60
C GLU A 230 -31.69 -5.39 26.44
N LYS A 231 -31.39 -4.25 27.09
CA LYS A 231 -32.40 -3.53 27.88
C LYS A 231 -33.47 -2.80 27.06
N ARG A 232 -33.21 -2.45 25.79
CA ARG A 232 -34.22 -1.79 24.93
C ARG A 232 -35.19 -2.75 24.26
N ASN A 233 -34.83 -4.03 24.13
CA ASN A 233 -35.69 -5.03 23.51
C ASN A 233 -36.65 -5.72 24.50
N PHE A 234 -36.57 -5.40 25.79
CA PHE A 234 -37.45 -5.94 26.84
C PHE A 234 -38.56 -4.99 27.29
N GLN A 235 -38.70 -3.81 26.67
CA GLN A 235 -39.65 -2.78 27.13
C GLN A 235 -40.56 -2.22 26.01
N ILE A 236 -40.77 -3.01 24.95
CA ILE A 236 -41.79 -2.75 23.93
C ILE A 236 -42.61 -4.04 23.72
N ARG A 237 -43.30 -4.49 24.77
CA ARG A 237 -44.53 -5.29 24.75
C ARG A 237 -45.24 -5.03 26.08
N GLU A 238 -46.54 -4.78 26.02
CA GLU A 238 -47.40 -4.16 27.06
C GLU A 238 -47.21 -2.63 27.00
N ASP A 239 -48.05 -1.87 26.29
CA ASP A 239 -49.53 -1.82 26.32
C ASP A 239 -50.16 -1.58 24.92
#